data_AF-A0A5M6CC48-F1
#
_entry.id   AF-A0A5M6CC48-F1
#
_cell.length_a   1.000
_cell.length_b   1.000
_cell.length_c   1.000
_cell.angle_alpha   90.00
_cell.angle_beta   90.00
_cell.angle_gamma   90.00
#
_symmetry.space_group_name_H-M   'P 1'
#
loop_
_entity.id
_entity.type
_entity.pdbx_description
1 polymer ?
#
loop_
_entity_poly.entity_id
_entity_poly.type
_entity_poly.pdbx_seq_one_letter_code
_entity_poly.pdbx_strand_id
1 'polypeptide(L)'
;MKSQIKSFLLEELTKLQKQFCNIKIKYAFNIAIEVHIVEITPDTEYHSNDRLDESWLNIAMDFMKRFPNEEISFITDDSILKIKSPEFVLQPEYSMIFDSASFDLIFDNFSPMIESSYDIISDTIESTQIVYETINSSIQKETNYLPGIKLLTGMKNKSESGVNNKLIGSTQYAMAA
;
A
#
# COMPACT_ATOMS: atom_id res chain seq x y z
N MET A 1 -32.47 -29.24 -5.45
CA MET A 1 -31.25 -28.90 -6.20
C MET A 1 -30.65 -27.58 -5.73
N LYS A 2 -31.36 -26.44 -5.85
CA LYS A 2 -30.86 -25.12 -5.41
C LYS A 2 -30.34 -25.03 -3.96
N SER A 3 -30.92 -25.79 -3.02
CA SER A 3 -30.41 -25.84 -1.63
C SER A 3 -29.03 -26.52 -1.50
N GLN A 4 -28.73 -27.54 -2.31
CA GLN A 4 -27.45 -28.24 -2.24
C GLN A 4 -26.32 -27.38 -2.80
N ILE A 5 -26.60 -26.64 -3.87
CA ILE A 5 -25.67 -25.68 -4.47
C ILE A 5 -25.32 -24.59 -3.47
N LYS A 6 -26.33 -23.99 -2.82
CA LYS A 6 -26.11 -22.96 -1.80
C LYS A 6 -25.27 -23.48 -0.63
N SER A 7 -25.54 -24.70 -0.15
CA SER A 7 -24.72 -25.31 0.90
C SER A 7 -23.27 -25.55 0.47
N PHE A 8 -23.05 -26.03 -0.76
CA PHE A 8 -21.71 -26.21 -1.31
C PHE A 8 -20.96 -24.87 -1.40
N LEU A 9 -21.59 -23.85 -1.99
CA LEU A 9 -20.97 -22.53 -2.12
C LEU A 9 -20.71 -21.87 -0.77
N LEU A 10 -21.65 -21.97 0.16
CA LEU A 10 -21.44 -21.44 1.50
C LEU A 10 -20.23 -22.10 2.17
N GLU A 11 -20.07 -23.42 2.06
CA GLU A 11 -18.94 -24.15 2.63
C GLU A 11 -17.61 -23.72 1.99
N GLU A 12 -17.53 -23.75 0.66
CA GLU A 12 -16.29 -23.45 -0.08
C GLU A 12 -15.89 -21.98 0.04
N LEU A 13 -16.84 -21.05 -0.06
CA LEU A 13 -16.56 -19.62 0.10
C LEU A 13 -16.20 -19.26 1.55
N THR A 14 -16.70 -19.99 2.54
CA THR A 14 -16.24 -19.83 3.93
C THR A 14 -14.80 -20.28 4.09
N LYS A 15 -14.38 -21.38 3.44
CA LYS A 15 -12.97 -21.79 3.44
C LYS A 15 -12.09 -20.76 2.75
N LEU A 16 -12.54 -20.22 1.63
CA LEU A 16 -11.84 -19.17 0.88
C LEU A 16 -11.64 -17.92 1.74
N GLN A 17 -12.69 -17.42 2.38
CA GLN A 17 -12.60 -16.22 3.24
C GLN A 17 -11.66 -16.43 4.44
N LYS A 18 -11.61 -17.64 5.02
CA LYS A 18 -10.67 -17.96 6.11
C LYS A 18 -9.22 -18.00 5.65
N GLN A 19 -9.00 -18.40 4.40
CA GLN A 19 -7.66 -18.40 3.81
C GLN A 19 -7.19 -16.97 3.47
N PHE A 20 -8.13 -16.09 3.13
CA PHE A 20 -7.89 -14.70 2.75
C PHE A 20 -8.68 -13.77 3.69
N CYS A 21 -8.20 -13.59 4.90
CA CYS A 21 -8.91 -12.89 5.98
C CYS A 21 -9.25 -11.41 5.71
N ASN A 22 -8.66 -10.80 4.68
CA ASN A 22 -8.88 -9.42 4.26
C ASN A 22 -9.98 -9.25 3.19
N ILE A 23 -10.54 -10.33 2.64
CA ILE A 23 -11.60 -10.24 1.62
C ILE A 23 -13.00 -10.34 2.20
N LYS A 24 -13.93 -9.64 1.56
CA LYS A 24 -15.37 -9.75 1.76
C LYS A 24 -15.97 -10.45 0.55
N ILE A 25 -16.82 -11.45 0.81
CA ILE A 25 -17.49 -12.23 -0.22
C ILE A 25 -19.00 -12.02 -0.10
N LYS A 26 -19.66 -11.70 -1.20
CA LYS A 26 -21.12 -11.72 -1.31
C LYS A 26 -21.54 -12.77 -2.32
N TYR A 27 -22.70 -13.35 -2.10
CA TYR A 27 -23.28 -14.30 -3.04
C TYR A 27 -24.76 -13.98 -3.31
N ALA A 28 -25.18 -14.15 -4.56
CA ALA A 28 -26.57 -14.15 -4.96
C ALA A 28 -26.79 -15.00 -6.21
N PHE A 29 -27.95 -15.65 -6.31
CA PHE A 29 -28.38 -16.25 -7.57
C PHE A 29 -29.14 -15.20 -8.40
N ASN A 30 -28.62 -14.87 -9.59
CA ASN A 30 -29.30 -13.96 -10.50
C ASN A 30 -30.30 -14.73 -11.36
N ILE A 31 -31.57 -14.60 -11.03
CA ILE A 31 -32.67 -15.31 -11.71
C ILE A 31 -32.80 -14.91 -13.19
N ALA A 32 -32.45 -13.68 -13.56
CA ALA A 32 -32.65 -13.19 -14.93
C ALA A 32 -31.71 -13.83 -15.95
N ILE A 33 -30.51 -14.23 -15.51
CA ILE A 33 -29.50 -14.89 -16.34
C ILE A 33 -29.20 -16.32 -15.88
N GLU A 34 -29.87 -16.79 -14.82
CA GLU A 34 -29.68 -18.11 -14.21
C GLU A 34 -28.23 -18.41 -13.77
N VAL A 35 -27.50 -17.37 -13.33
CA VAL A 35 -26.08 -17.48 -12.91
C VAL A 35 -25.94 -17.28 -11.40
N HIS A 36 -25.09 -18.11 -10.78
CA HIS A 36 -24.58 -17.92 -9.43
C HIS A 36 -23.48 -16.85 -9.43
N ILE A 37 -23.74 -15.69 -8.82
CA ILE A 37 -22.77 -14.60 -8.76
C ILE A 37 -22.09 -14.61 -7.40
N VAL A 38 -20.75 -14.59 -7.43
CA VAL A 38 -19.89 -14.41 -6.26
C VAL A 38 -19.11 -13.12 -6.44
N GLU A 39 -19.37 -12.13 -5.60
CA GLU A 39 -18.65 -10.86 -5.59
C GLU A 39 -17.57 -10.90 -4.51
N ILE A 40 -16.32 -10.71 -4.91
CA ILE A 40 -15.15 -10.65 -4.03
C ILE A 40 -14.63 -9.22 -3.99
N THR A 41 -14.39 -8.70 -2.80
CA THR A 41 -13.86 -7.34 -2.57
C THR A 41 -12.79 -7.38 -1.47
N PRO A 42 -11.82 -6.45 -1.46
CA PRO A 42 -11.66 -5.33 -2.39
C PRO A 42 -11.16 -5.75 -3.78
N ASP A 43 -11.41 -4.90 -4.78
CA ASP A 43 -10.92 -5.02 -6.15
C ASP A 43 -9.40 -5.16 -6.24
N THR A 44 -8.68 -4.45 -5.35
CA THR A 44 -7.22 -4.53 -5.26
C THR A 44 -6.75 -5.96 -5.02
N GLU A 45 -7.38 -6.70 -4.11
CA GLU A 45 -7.05 -8.11 -3.86
C GLU A 45 -7.49 -8.98 -5.03
N TYR A 46 -8.68 -8.73 -5.57
CA TYR A 46 -9.20 -9.49 -6.69
C TYR A 46 -8.32 -9.41 -7.95
N HIS A 47 -7.64 -8.28 -8.19
CA HIS A 47 -6.82 -8.09 -9.40
C HIS A 47 -5.32 -8.35 -9.22
N SER A 48 -4.81 -8.38 -7.99
CA SER A 48 -3.36 -8.44 -7.74
C SER A 48 -2.90 -9.68 -6.97
N ASN A 49 -3.82 -10.57 -6.60
CA ASN A 49 -3.53 -11.73 -5.76
C ASN A 49 -3.69 -13.04 -6.53
N ASP A 50 -2.62 -13.47 -7.22
CA ASP A 50 -2.60 -14.72 -8.00
C ASP A 50 -3.02 -15.96 -7.18
N ARG A 51 -2.72 -15.98 -5.88
CA ARG A 51 -3.10 -17.09 -4.98
C ARG A 51 -4.61 -17.13 -4.73
N LEU A 52 -5.24 -15.96 -4.63
CA LEU A 52 -6.69 -15.84 -4.55
C LEU A 52 -7.31 -16.32 -5.86
N ASP A 53 -6.72 -15.96 -7.00
CA ASP A 53 -7.14 -16.40 -8.34
C ASP A 53 -7.15 -17.90 -8.51
N GLU A 54 -6.04 -18.55 -8.19
CA GLU A 54 -5.96 -20.00 -8.20
C GLU A 54 -7.02 -20.64 -7.28
N SER A 55 -7.26 -20.03 -6.11
CA SER A 55 -8.17 -20.58 -5.11
C SER A 55 -9.64 -20.49 -5.55
N TRP A 56 -10.11 -19.34 -6.05
CA TRP A 56 -11.49 -19.24 -6.54
C TRP A 56 -11.69 -19.96 -7.87
N LEU A 57 -10.66 -20.07 -8.71
CA LEU A 57 -10.71 -20.86 -9.94
C LEU A 57 -10.92 -22.35 -9.64
N ASN A 58 -10.25 -22.87 -8.62
CA ASN A 58 -10.46 -24.26 -8.17
C ASN A 58 -11.91 -24.49 -7.71
N ILE A 59 -12.49 -23.55 -6.96
CA ILE A 59 -13.91 -23.61 -6.56
C ILE A 59 -14.82 -23.62 -7.80
N ALA A 60 -14.55 -22.75 -8.79
CA ALA A 60 -15.32 -22.70 -10.03
C ALA A 60 -15.24 -24.02 -10.81
N MET A 61 -14.04 -24.61 -10.92
CA MET A 61 -13.85 -25.90 -11.58
C MET A 61 -14.61 -27.03 -10.89
N ASP A 62 -14.54 -27.09 -9.56
CA ASP A 62 -15.24 -28.13 -8.80
C ASP A 62 -16.75 -27.93 -8.80
N PHE A 63 -17.22 -26.68 -8.83
CA PHE A 63 -18.62 -26.34 -9.06
C PHE A 63 -19.10 -26.89 -10.40
N MET A 64 -18.40 -26.61 -11.50
CA MET A 64 -18.78 -27.08 -12.85
C MET A 64 -18.80 -28.61 -12.95
N LYS A 65 -17.87 -29.30 -12.29
CA LYS A 65 -17.87 -30.77 -12.25
C LYS A 65 -19.08 -31.33 -11.50
N ARG A 66 -19.49 -30.69 -10.40
CA ARG A 66 -20.54 -31.18 -9.51
C ARG A 66 -21.95 -30.78 -9.95
N PHE A 67 -22.07 -29.62 -10.60
CA PHE A 67 -23.32 -29.03 -11.06
C PHE A 67 -23.22 -28.63 -12.54
N PRO A 68 -23.14 -29.58 -13.47
CA PRO A 68 -22.82 -29.31 -14.88
C PRO A 68 -23.88 -28.51 -15.65
N ASN A 69 -25.06 -28.32 -15.08
CA ASN A 69 -26.16 -27.56 -15.69
C ASN A 69 -26.34 -26.17 -15.06
N GLU A 70 -25.44 -25.77 -14.16
CA GLU A 70 -25.51 -24.50 -13.44
C GLU A 70 -24.27 -23.67 -13.79
N GLU A 71 -24.41 -22.34 -13.78
CA GLU A 71 -23.32 -21.43 -14.12
C GLU A 71 -22.90 -20.61 -12.89
N ILE A 72 -21.60 -20.35 -12.76
CA ILE A 72 -21.04 -19.53 -11.70
C ILE A 72 -20.11 -18.46 -12.28
N SER A 73 -20.20 -17.24 -11.74
CA SER A 73 -19.36 -16.12 -12.11
C SER A 73 -18.78 -15.45 -10.87
N PHE A 74 -17.46 -15.29 -10.87
CA PHE A 74 -16.73 -14.53 -9.86
C PHE A 74 -16.45 -13.14 -10.41
N ILE A 75 -16.81 -12.11 -9.65
CA ILE A 75 -16.69 -10.70 -10.03
C ILE A 75 -16.14 -9.88 -8.85
N THR A 76 -15.76 -8.64 -9.12
CA THR A 76 -15.56 -7.63 -8.08
C THR A 76 -16.60 -6.49 -8.18
N ASP A 77 -16.52 -5.47 -7.33
CA ASP A 77 -17.56 -4.45 -7.16
C ASP A 77 -17.60 -3.38 -8.26
N ASP A 78 -16.61 -3.38 -9.15
CA ASP A 78 -16.56 -2.61 -10.39
C ASP A 78 -17.50 -3.17 -11.49
N SER A 79 -17.98 -4.41 -11.32
CA SER A 79 -18.80 -5.11 -12.30
C SER A 79 -20.22 -4.56 -12.38
N ILE A 80 -20.77 -4.55 -13.60
CA ILE A 80 -22.17 -4.22 -13.86
C ILE A 80 -23.11 -5.21 -13.15
N LEU A 81 -22.66 -6.45 -12.96
CA LEU A 81 -23.39 -7.53 -12.30
C LEU A 81 -23.28 -7.51 -10.77
N LYS A 82 -22.71 -6.45 -10.18
CA LYS A 82 -22.56 -6.33 -8.73
C LYS A 82 -23.84 -6.62 -7.97
N ILE A 83 -23.68 -7.27 -6.83
CA ILE A 83 -24.76 -7.81 -6.02
C ILE A 83 -25.35 -6.71 -5.15
N LYS A 84 -26.57 -6.28 -5.49
CA LYS A 84 -27.34 -5.29 -4.70
C LYS A 84 -28.03 -5.91 -3.49
N SER A 85 -28.53 -7.14 -3.63
CA SER A 85 -29.28 -7.86 -2.60
C SER A 85 -28.67 -9.25 -2.42
N PRO A 86 -27.65 -9.38 -1.56
CA PRO A 86 -26.98 -10.66 -1.34
C PRO A 86 -27.89 -11.63 -0.59
N GLU A 87 -27.80 -12.91 -0.95
CA GLU A 87 -28.40 -13.98 -0.16
C GLU A 87 -27.58 -14.28 1.10
N PHE A 88 -26.25 -14.16 1.01
CA PHE A 88 -25.37 -14.15 2.17
C PHE A 88 -24.12 -13.30 1.92
N VAL A 89 -23.49 -12.89 3.02
CA VAL A 89 -22.27 -12.08 3.05
C VAL A 89 -21.31 -12.68 4.08
N LEU A 90 -20.07 -12.88 3.66
CA LEU A 90 -18.94 -13.22 4.52
C LEU A 90 -18.08 -11.98 4.66
N GLN A 91 -17.98 -11.44 5.88
CA GLN A 91 -17.18 -10.25 6.18
C GLN A 91 -15.70 -10.62 6.31
N PRO A 92 -14.75 -9.70 6.13
CA PRO A 92 -13.35 -9.95 6.40
C PRO A 92 -13.15 -10.34 7.88
N GLU A 93 -12.28 -11.30 8.19
CA GLU A 93 -12.03 -11.72 9.58
C GLU A 93 -11.43 -10.58 10.42
N TYR A 94 -10.63 -9.68 9.82
CA TYR A 94 -10.11 -8.51 10.52
C TYR A 94 -11.17 -7.47 10.89
N SER A 95 -12.39 -7.55 10.35
CA SER A 95 -13.46 -6.61 10.69
C SER A 95 -13.95 -6.75 12.14
N MET A 96 -13.49 -7.76 12.89
CA MET A 96 -13.78 -7.95 14.31
C MET A 96 -12.67 -7.50 15.26
N ILE A 97 -11.49 -7.05 14.77
CA ILE A 97 -10.32 -6.77 15.64
C ILE A 97 -10.15 -5.27 15.97
N PHE A 98 -11.02 -4.39 15.48
CA PHE A 98 -11.03 -2.97 15.86
C PHE A 98 -12.18 -2.64 16.82
N ASP A 99 -12.16 -3.25 18.01
CA ASP A 99 -12.71 -2.59 19.20
C ASP A 99 -11.68 -1.51 19.61
N SER A 100 -12.14 -0.30 19.97
CA SER A 100 -11.28 0.75 20.52
C SER A 100 -10.40 0.23 21.66
N ALA A 101 -10.92 -0.67 22.50
CA ALA A 101 -10.17 -1.28 23.59
C ALA A 101 -8.98 -2.12 23.10
N SER A 102 -9.09 -2.76 21.93
CA SER A 102 -7.99 -3.53 21.33
C SER A 102 -6.93 -2.59 20.73
N PHE A 103 -7.36 -1.45 20.19
CA PHE A 103 -6.45 -0.42 19.68
C PHE A 103 -5.71 0.28 20.81
N ASP A 104 -6.39 0.64 21.90
CA ASP A 104 -5.78 1.26 23.08
C ASP A 104 -4.72 0.34 23.70
N LEU A 105 -5.02 -0.97 23.82
CA LEU A 105 -4.05 -1.96 24.29
C LEU A 105 -2.82 -2.09 23.38
N ILE A 106 -3.00 -2.09 22.06
CA ILE A 106 -1.89 -2.13 21.12
C ILE A 106 -1.09 -0.82 21.23
N PHE A 107 -1.77 0.33 21.23
CA PHE A 107 -1.14 1.63 21.31
C PHE A 107 -0.36 1.83 22.61
N ASP A 108 -0.94 1.50 23.77
CA ASP A 108 -0.28 1.60 25.06
C ASP A 108 0.97 0.72 25.17
N ASN A 109 0.96 -0.45 24.52
CA ASN A 109 2.13 -1.34 24.48
C ASN A 109 3.23 -0.86 23.52
N PHE A 110 2.89 -0.12 22.46
CA PHE A 110 3.86 0.35 21.46
C PHE A 110 4.29 1.81 21.64
N SER A 111 3.49 2.66 22.29
CA SER A 111 3.79 4.07 22.59
C SER A 111 5.15 4.25 23.29
N PRO A 112 5.47 3.53 24.39
CA PRO A 112 6.75 3.72 25.08
C PRO A 112 7.96 3.31 24.22
N MET A 113 7.79 2.36 23.30
CA MET A 113 8.86 1.96 22.37
C MET A 113 9.12 3.04 21.31
N ILE A 114 8.08 3.73 20.86
CA ILE A 114 8.18 4.85 19.92
C ILE A 114 8.79 6.08 20.61
N GLU A 115 8.33 6.44 21.80
CA GLU A 115 8.87 7.56 22.59
C GLU A 115 10.37 7.39 22.88
N SER A 116 10.78 6.20 23.33
CA SER A 116 12.20 5.88 23.54
C SER A 116 13.02 6.01 22.26
N SER A 117 12.45 5.68 21.09
CA SER A 117 13.13 5.82 19.81
C SER A 117 13.30 7.29 19.39
N TYR A 118 12.30 8.13 19.69
CA TYR A 118 12.35 9.57 19.41
C TYR A 118 13.43 10.28 20.24
N ASP A 119 13.55 9.96 21.53
CA ASP A 119 14.55 10.57 22.41
C ASP A 119 15.98 10.26 21.93
N ILE A 120 16.25 9.01 21.56
CA ILE A 120 17.55 8.58 21.03
C ILE A 120 17.89 9.34 19.74
N ILE A 121 16.92 9.49 18.84
CA ILE A 121 17.12 10.20 17.57
C ILE A 121 17.37 11.69 17.85
N SER A 122 16.62 12.30 18.77
CA SER A 122 16.78 13.71 19.15
C SER A 122 18.16 14.01 19.74
N ASP A 123 18.61 13.20 20.71
CA ASP A 123 19.92 13.33 21.34
C ASP A 123 21.07 13.15 20.33
N THR A 124 20.89 12.23 19.38
CA THR A 124 21.87 11.99 18.31
C THR A 124 21.96 13.19 17.38
N ILE A 125 20.83 13.81 17.03
CA ILE A 125 20.81 15.01 16.18
C ILE A 125 21.49 16.18 16.92
N GLU A 126 21.15 16.42 18.17
CA GLU A 126 21.73 17.52 18.95
C GLU A 126 23.26 17.38 19.12
N SER A 127 23.73 16.18 19.44
CA SER A 127 25.17 15.91 19.55
C SER A 127 25.92 16.08 18.23
N THR A 128 25.34 15.69 17.09
CA THR A 128 25.96 15.92 15.77
C THR A 128 26.03 17.41 15.41
N GLN A 129 25.02 18.19 15.80
CA GLN A 129 24.98 19.63 15.55
C GLN A 129 26.05 20.37 16.37
N ILE A 130 26.23 20.00 17.64
CA ILE A 130 27.30 20.54 18.51
C ILE A 130 28.69 20.26 17.91
N VAL A 131 28.92 19.05 17.40
CA VAL A 131 30.19 18.68 16.76
C VAL A 131 30.43 19.52 15.51
N TYR A 132 29.41 19.71 14.67
CA TYR A 132 29.51 20.54 13.46
C TYR A 132 29.86 22.01 13.78
N GLU A 133 29.23 22.60 14.79
CA GLU A 133 29.52 23.97 15.23
C GLU A 133 30.93 24.10 15.82
N THR A 134 31.37 23.09 16.59
CA THR A 134 32.71 23.04 17.18
C THR A 134 33.79 22.95 16.11
N ILE A 135 33.60 22.11 15.08
CA ILE A 135 34.52 21.98 13.95
C ILE A 135 34.57 23.31 13.17
N ASN A 136 33.43 23.90 12.84
CA ASN A 136 33.39 25.16 12.10
C ASN A 136 34.04 26.32 12.85
N SER A 137 33.82 26.43 14.17
CA SER A 137 34.46 27.48 14.97
C SER A 137 35.98 27.28 15.07
N SER A 138 36.46 26.03 15.07
CA SER A 138 37.89 25.71 15.08
C SER A 138 38.55 26.02 13.73
N ILE A 139 37.90 25.66 12.62
CA ILE A 139 38.36 26.01 11.27
C ILE A 139 38.45 27.53 11.09
N GLN A 140 37.45 28.29 11.55
CA GLN A 140 37.47 29.76 11.49
C GLN A 140 38.58 30.36 12.35
N LYS A 141 38.96 29.71 13.47
CA LYS A 141 40.09 30.17 14.29
C LYS A 141 41.42 29.93 13.57
N GLU A 142 41.63 28.77 12.95
CA GLU A 142 42.87 28.46 12.22
C GLU A 142 43.06 29.30 10.96
N THR A 143 41.99 29.58 10.20
CA THR A 143 42.07 30.45 9.00
C THR A 143 42.37 31.91 9.32
N ASN A 144 42.08 32.37 10.54
CA ASN A 144 42.42 33.71 11.01
C ASN A 144 43.90 33.88 11.42
N TYR A 145 44.66 32.79 11.59
CA TYR A 145 46.11 32.83 11.86
C TYR A 145 46.98 32.68 10.60
N LEU A 146 46.40 32.35 9.44
CA LEU A 146 47.09 32.22 8.16
C LEU A 146 46.42 33.13 7.11
N PRO A 147 46.86 34.39 6.94
CA PRO A 147 46.28 35.28 5.95
C PRO A 147 46.73 34.83 4.54
N GLY A 148 46.00 33.89 3.93
CA GLY A 148 46.33 33.41 2.59
C GLY A 148 45.49 32.29 1.99
N ILE A 149 44.75 31.50 2.77
CA ILE A 149 43.95 30.40 2.20
C ILE A 149 42.46 30.78 2.17
N LYS A 150 41.96 31.17 0.99
CA LYS A 150 40.53 31.22 0.68
C LYS A 150 40.03 29.78 0.46
N LEU A 151 39.37 29.19 1.44
CA LEU A 151 38.60 27.95 1.23
C LEU A 151 37.29 28.28 0.51
N LEU A 152 36.99 27.58 -0.58
CA LEU A 152 35.74 27.65 -1.35
C LEU A 152 34.58 27.03 -0.55
N THR A 153 34.10 27.69 0.51
CA THR A 153 32.84 27.34 1.17
C THR A 153 31.70 28.16 0.56
N GLY A 154 31.43 27.89 -0.71
CA GLY A 154 30.50 28.69 -1.52
C GLY A 154 29.72 27.87 -2.55
N MET A 155 29.29 26.65 -2.22
CA MET A 155 28.17 26.02 -2.94
C MET A 155 26.90 26.15 -2.10
N LYS A 156 26.36 27.37 -2.04
CA LYS A 156 24.95 27.58 -1.69
C LYS A 156 24.12 27.20 -2.90
N ASN A 157 23.38 26.09 -2.80
CA ASN A 157 22.19 25.87 -3.60
C ASN A 157 21.25 27.08 -3.45
N LYS A 158 20.95 27.78 -4.55
CA LYS A 158 19.80 28.66 -4.64
C LYS A 158 19.46 28.92 -6.11
N SER A 159 18.30 28.44 -6.54
CA SER A 159 17.23 29.33 -7.02
C SER A 159 16.01 28.50 -7.46
N GLU A 160 14.90 28.64 -6.72
CA GLU A 160 13.57 28.51 -7.30
C GLU A 160 13.08 29.89 -7.78
N SER A 161 12.38 29.84 -8.91
CA SER A 161 11.44 30.81 -9.49
C SER A 161 11.99 32.07 -10.18
N GLY A 162 11.51 32.29 -11.42
CA GLY A 162 11.45 33.63 -12.03
C GLY A 162 11.95 33.75 -13.48
N VAL A 163 11.15 33.28 -14.45
CA VAL A 163 10.78 33.97 -15.71
C VAL A 163 11.88 34.69 -16.54
N ASN A 164 12.09 34.14 -17.75
CA ASN A 164 12.45 34.79 -19.03
C ASN A 164 13.58 35.85 -19.07
N ASN A 165 14.69 35.53 -19.75
CA ASN A 165 14.93 36.04 -21.12
C ASN A 165 16.29 35.60 -21.70
N LYS A 166 16.21 35.10 -22.94
CA LYS A 166 17.14 35.34 -24.07
C LYS A 166 18.54 34.70 -24.00
N LEU A 167 18.65 33.58 -24.74
CA LEU A 167 19.90 33.09 -25.33
C LEU A 167 20.63 34.21 -26.09
N ILE A 168 21.87 34.52 -25.71
CA ILE A 168 22.92 35.02 -26.61
C ILE A 168 24.27 34.54 -26.04
N GLY A 169 25.09 33.86 -26.85
CA GLY A 169 26.49 33.63 -26.51
C GLY A 169 27.08 32.31 -26.99
N SER A 170 27.14 32.15 -28.32
CA SER A 170 27.91 31.11 -29.01
C SER A 170 29.35 30.98 -28.50
N THR A 171 29.79 29.76 -28.18
CA THR A 171 31.22 29.43 -28.20
C THR A 171 31.45 28.39 -29.27
N GLN A 172 32.19 28.79 -30.30
CA GLN A 172 32.65 27.98 -31.42
C GLN A 172 33.72 27.00 -30.92
N TYR A 173 33.58 25.72 -31.28
CA TYR A 173 34.72 24.79 -31.29
C TYR A 173 35.20 24.66 -32.73
N ALA A 174 36.43 25.11 -32.96
CA ALA A 174 37.21 24.78 -34.14
C ALA A 174 37.76 23.35 -33.98
N MET A 175 37.60 22.54 -35.03
CA MET A 175 38.42 21.35 -35.26
C MET A 175 39.12 21.53 -36.61
N ALA A 176 40.43 21.72 -36.57
CA ALA A 176 41.36 21.33 -37.61
C ALA A 176 41.77 19.87 -37.32
N ALA A 177 42.05 18.99 -38.28
CA ALA A 177 42.53 19.18 -39.65
C ALA A 177 41.95 18.10 -40.58
#